data_AF-A0A0B2UCW5-F1
#
_entry.id   AF-A0A0B2UCW5-F1
#
_cell.length_a   1.000
_cell.length_b   1.000
_cell.length_c   1.000
_cell.angle_alpha   90.00
_cell.angle_beta   90.00
_cell.angle_gamma   90.00
#
_symmetry.space_group_name_H-M   'P 1'
#
loop_
_entity.id
_entity.type
_entity.pdbx_description
1 polymer ?
#
loop_
_entity_poly.entity_id
_entity_poly.type
_entity_poly.pdbx_seq_one_letter_code
_entity_poly.pdbx_strand_id
1 'polypeptide(L)'
;MFVVASVIIPLLGLTGILATEAEFIPCTDDDKVYDVKLHVHLDGGAIDAIHDVIKHQKKQEQQERREDGQEIEETVPEIEEEKAIEEYLYKGFLQPYNDFAFKYNILFDMDLTNYDANSLLNNKFDRSCEIYDPLEQRNGIAYNKQVEEVMGGNTGVHIWIWSCPSRTRMMSGNFSIASNPNGCGRSVSVMWDGTEKTIDYIMEGLTEAISGEKAIFSNGKAPTSDQTMAFSKTCSYVYGCIPVNDSINGKVNFEPLD
;
A
#
# COMPACT_ATOMS: atom_id res chain seq x y z
N MET A 1 54.02 -56.21 23.19
CA MET A 1 54.44 -54.90 22.67
C MET A 1 53.28 -54.37 21.82
N PHE A 2 52.35 -53.65 22.45
CA PHE A 2 51.14 -53.11 21.81
C PHE A 2 51.29 -51.60 21.76
N VAL A 3 51.21 -51.04 20.56
CA VAL A 3 51.25 -49.60 20.31
C VAL A 3 49.81 -49.08 20.44
N VAL A 4 49.56 -48.21 21.41
CA VAL A 4 48.29 -47.49 21.57
C VAL A 4 48.44 -46.13 20.90
N ALA A 5 47.66 -45.89 19.85
CA ALA A 5 47.56 -44.60 19.18
C ALA A 5 46.63 -43.67 19.97
N SER A 6 47.15 -42.53 20.40
CA SER A 6 46.35 -41.43 20.94
C SER A 6 45.86 -40.55 19.78
N VAL A 7 44.55 -40.59 19.54
CA VAL A 7 43.86 -39.67 18.63
C VAL A 7 43.63 -38.35 19.36
N ILE A 8 44.24 -37.28 18.87
CA ILE A 8 43.95 -35.90 19.28
C ILE A 8 42.74 -35.44 18.46
N ILE A 9 41.61 -35.20 19.14
CA ILE A 9 40.43 -34.56 18.56
C ILE A 9 40.68 -33.04 18.59
N PRO A 10 40.73 -32.33 17.45
CA PRO A 10 40.72 -30.88 17.49
C PRO A 10 39.32 -30.38 17.82
N LEU A 11 39.25 -29.46 18.79
CA LEU A 11 38.05 -28.69 19.12
C LEU A 11 37.49 -28.06 17.83
N LEU A 12 36.28 -28.47 17.44
CA LEU A 12 35.44 -27.68 16.56
C LEU A 12 34.99 -26.44 17.34
N GLY A 13 35.65 -25.32 17.07
CA GLY A 13 35.19 -24.01 17.49
C GLY A 13 33.81 -23.75 16.89
N LEU A 14 32.86 -23.41 17.76
CA LEU A 14 31.65 -22.71 17.37
C LEU A 14 32.06 -21.41 16.66
N THR A 15 32.05 -21.40 15.34
CA THR A 15 31.83 -20.16 14.61
C THR A 15 30.35 -19.86 14.71
N GLY A 16 29.98 -19.07 15.71
CA GLY A 16 28.75 -18.31 15.66
C GLY A 16 28.81 -17.45 14.41
N ILE A 17 28.05 -17.84 13.39
CA ILE A 17 27.71 -16.94 12.29
C ILE A 17 26.84 -15.87 12.94
N LEU A 18 27.47 -14.76 13.32
CA LEU A 18 26.76 -13.51 13.56
C LEU A 18 26.11 -13.18 12.22
N ALA A 19 24.80 -13.39 12.12
CA ALA A 19 24.01 -12.78 11.08
C ALA A 19 24.21 -11.27 11.23
N THR A 20 24.95 -10.67 10.30
CA THR A 20 25.02 -9.23 10.18
C THR A 20 23.60 -8.76 9.91
N GLU A 21 23.01 -7.98 10.82
CA GLU A 21 21.79 -7.23 10.52
C GLU A 21 22.04 -6.49 9.20
N ALA A 22 21.17 -6.70 8.21
CA ALA A 22 21.30 -6.05 6.93
C ALA A 22 21.32 -4.54 7.16
N GLU A 23 22.43 -3.89 6.82
CA GLU A 23 22.60 -2.45 6.99
C GLU A 23 21.63 -1.76 6.01
N PHE A 24 20.67 -1.02 6.55
CA PHE A 24 19.69 -0.28 5.77
C PHE A 24 20.38 0.93 5.12
N ILE A 25 20.35 1.01 3.79
CA ILE A 25 20.88 2.15 3.06
C ILE A 25 19.70 3.09 2.74
N PRO A 26 19.63 4.29 3.35
CA PRO A 26 18.58 5.25 3.05
C PRO A 26 18.68 5.75 1.60
N CYS A 27 17.56 6.21 1.04
CA CYS A 27 17.54 6.70 -0.35
C CYS A 27 18.28 8.05 -0.52
N THR A 28 18.54 8.75 0.58
CA THR A 28 19.28 10.01 0.67
C THR A 28 20.39 9.89 1.71
N ASP A 29 21.54 10.48 1.43
CA ASP A 29 22.66 10.60 2.38
C ASP A 29 22.46 11.75 3.39
N ASP A 30 21.48 12.62 3.17
CA ASP A 30 21.10 13.75 4.03
C ASP A 30 19.90 13.40 4.94
N ASP A 31 19.62 14.21 5.96
CA ASP A 31 18.41 14.13 6.83
C ASP A 31 17.07 14.44 6.08
N LYS A 32 17.05 14.37 4.74
CA LYS A 32 15.88 14.69 3.92
C LYS A 32 15.00 13.47 3.72
N VAL A 33 13.69 13.68 3.77
CA VAL A 33 12.66 12.65 3.53
C VAL A 33 11.92 12.94 2.22
N TYR A 34 11.83 11.93 1.35
CA TYR A 34 10.99 11.97 0.15
C TYR A 34 9.53 11.83 0.52
N ASP A 35 8.72 12.81 0.16
CA ASP A 35 7.26 12.72 0.26
C ASP A 35 6.70 12.12 -1.03
N VAL A 36 5.88 11.08 -0.95
CA VAL A 36 5.24 10.43 -2.09
C VAL A 36 3.73 10.56 -1.92
N LYS A 37 3.09 11.32 -2.82
CA LYS A 37 1.63 11.42 -2.84
C LYS A 37 0.98 10.17 -3.42
N LEU A 38 0.05 9.61 -2.66
CA LEU A 38 -0.82 8.51 -3.02
C LEU A 38 -2.23 9.05 -3.26
N HIS A 39 -2.68 9.08 -4.52
CA HIS A 39 -4.05 9.44 -4.84
C HIS A 39 -4.92 8.21 -4.74
N VAL A 40 -5.86 8.18 -3.80
CA VAL A 40 -6.71 7.01 -3.61
C VAL A 40 -8.08 7.25 -4.22
N HIS A 41 -8.57 6.24 -4.92
CA HIS A 41 -9.86 6.24 -5.60
C HIS A 41 -10.59 4.92 -5.30
N LEU A 42 -11.85 5.01 -4.94
CA LEU A 42 -12.68 3.87 -4.54
C LEU A 42 -13.97 3.91 -5.35
N ASP A 43 -14.46 2.75 -5.77
CA ASP A 43 -15.83 2.69 -6.28
C ASP A 43 -16.87 2.67 -5.15
N GLY A 44 -18.11 2.99 -5.51
CA GLY A 44 -19.22 3.09 -4.56
C GLY A 44 -19.43 1.84 -3.69
N GLY A 45 -19.22 0.64 -4.24
CA GLY A 45 -19.37 -0.59 -3.45
C GLY A 45 -18.25 -0.78 -2.42
N ALA A 46 -17.02 -0.37 -2.75
CA ALA A 46 -15.92 -0.35 -1.80
C ALA A 46 -16.12 0.73 -0.73
N ILE A 47 -16.62 1.91 -1.12
CA ILE A 47 -16.97 3.02 -0.21
C ILE A 47 -18.00 2.55 0.82
N ASP A 48 -19.14 2.02 0.36
CA ASP A 48 -20.22 1.53 1.22
C ASP A 48 -19.71 0.45 2.20
N ALA A 49 -18.92 -0.50 1.68
CA ALA A 49 -18.37 -1.59 2.49
C ALA A 49 -17.43 -1.09 3.59
N ILE A 50 -16.54 -0.14 3.29
CA ILE A 50 -15.64 0.45 4.29
C ILE A 50 -16.46 1.22 5.33
N HIS A 51 -17.43 2.02 4.89
CA HIS A 51 -18.26 2.82 5.80
C HIS A 51 -19.01 1.94 6.80
N ASP A 52 -19.59 0.84 6.34
CA ASP A 52 -20.32 -0.12 7.16
C ASP A 52 -19.41 -0.85 8.16
N VAL A 53 -18.22 -1.26 7.73
CA VAL A 53 -17.21 -1.87 8.63
C VAL A 53 -16.86 -0.93 9.77
N ILE A 54 -16.52 0.33 9.47
CA ILE A 54 -16.10 1.30 10.49
C ILE A 54 -17.25 1.62 11.45
N LYS A 55 -18.47 1.80 10.93
CA LYS A 55 -19.67 1.96 11.77
C LYS A 55 -19.85 0.78 12.72
N HIS A 56 -19.68 -0.45 12.21
CA HIS A 56 -19.81 -1.66 13.02
C HIS A 56 -18.74 -1.74 14.11
N GLN A 57 -17.48 -1.47 13.79
CA GLN A 57 -16.37 -1.44 14.75
C GLN A 57 -16.63 -0.41 15.86
N LYS A 58 -17.04 0.81 15.51
CA LYS A 58 -17.36 1.85 16.51
C LYS A 58 -18.53 1.45 17.41
N LYS A 59 -19.53 0.75 16.86
CA LYS A 59 -20.64 0.22 17.65
C LYS A 59 -20.15 -0.83 18.66
N GLN A 60 -19.27 -1.73 18.25
CA GLN A 60 -18.67 -2.75 19.14
C GLN A 60 -17.81 -2.10 20.24
N GLU A 61 -16.91 -1.18 19.89
CA GLU A 61 -16.08 -0.47 20.87
C GLU A 61 -16.91 0.30 21.91
N GLN A 62 -18.04 0.89 21.48
CA GLN A 62 -18.96 1.53 22.40
C GLN A 62 -19.59 0.52 23.35
N GLN A 63 -20.01 -0.66 22.85
CA GLN A 63 -20.59 -1.71 23.69
C GLN A 63 -19.60 -2.25 24.72
N GLU A 64 -18.33 -2.47 24.34
CA GLU A 64 -17.28 -2.97 25.25
C GLU A 64 -16.93 -1.98 26.36
N ARG A 65 -16.96 -0.67 26.10
CA ARG A 65 -16.74 0.37 27.14
C ARG A 65 -17.90 0.49 28.13
N ARG A 66 -19.02 -0.22 27.92
CA ARG A 66 -20.31 0.01 28.57
C ARG A 66 -20.79 -1.15 29.44
N GLU A 67 -19.89 -2.03 29.89
CA GLU A 67 -20.20 -3.07 30.89
C GLU A 67 -20.68 -2.53 32.27
N ASP A 68 -20.74 -1.19 32.48
CA ASP A 68 -21.28 -0.52 33.67
C ASP A 68 -22.82 -0.29 33.67
N GLY A 69 -23.61 -1.24 33.15
CA GLY A 69 -25.01 -1.43 33.56
C GLY A 69 -26.06 -0.36 33.20
N GLN A 70 -25.85 0.47 32.17
CA GLN A 70 -26.83 1.48 31.73
C GLN A 70 -27.63 1.01 30.51
N GLU A 71 -28.97 1.14 30.53
CA GLU A 71 -29.87 0.89 29.39
C GLU A 71 -29.67 1.95 28.29
N ILE A 72 -29.63 1.54 27.01
CA ILE A 72 -29.29 2.45 25.89
C ILE A 72 -30.27 2.33 24.73
N GLU A 73 -30.69 3.51 24.25
CA GLU A 73 -31.31 3.75 22.96
C GLU A 73 -30.25 3.54 21.85
N GLU A 74 -30.45 2.52 21.01
CA GLU A 74 -29.51 2.05 19.98
C GLU A 74 -29.24 3.12 18.91
N THR A 75 -28.32 4.03 19.19
CA THR A 75 -27.89 5.07 18.26
C THR A 75 -26.63 4.61 17.54
N VAL A 76 -26.75 4.42 16.22
CA VAL A 76 -25.60 4.12 15.35
C VAL A 76 -24.68 5.35 15.36
N PRO A 77 -23.38 5.21 15.63
CA PRO A 77 -22.48 6.36 15.59
C PRO A 77 -22.48 6.96 14.19
N GLU A 78 -22.83 8.25 14.11
CA GLU A 78 -22.76 9.02 12.87
C GLU A 78 -21.29 9.33 12.58
N ILE A 79 -20.73 8.65 11.58
CA ILE A 79 -19.42 8.93 11.02
C ILE A 79 -19.60 9.33 9.56
N GLU A 80 -18.96 10.45 9.17
CA GLU A 80 -18.88 10.87 7.78
C GLU A 80 -18.11 9.82 6.96
N GLU A 81 -18.56 9.58 5.72
CA GLU A 81 -18.01 8.56 4.82
C GLU A 81 -16.51 8.73 4.59
N GLU A 82 -16.08 9.94 4.22
CA GLU A 82 -14.66 10.27 3.98
C GLU A 82 -13.79 9.96 5.21
N LYS A 83 -14.26 10.27 6.43
CA LYS A 83 -13.55 9.94 7.66
C LYS A 83 -13.45 8.43 7.91
N ALA A 84 -14.45 7.65 7.51
CA ALA A 84 -14.37 6.21 7.62
C ALA A 84 -13.33 5.62 6.65
N ILE A 85 -13.27 6.15 5.43
CA ILE A 85 -12.27 5.78 4.43
C ILE A 85 -10.87 6.13 4.91
N GLU A 86 -10.67 7.36 5.37
CA GLU A 86 -9.41 7.83 5.95
C GLU A 86 -8.98 6.94 7.12
N GLU A 87 -9.89 6.66 8.06
CA GLU A 87 -9.60 5.82 9.23
C GLU A 87 -9.19 4.40 8.84
N TYR A 88 -9.90 3.77 7.89
CA TYR A 88 -9.58 2.43 7.38
C TYR A 88 -8.22 2.39 6.71
N LEU A 89 -7.97 3.29 5.75
CA LEU A 89 -6.75 3.29 4.96
C LEU A 89 -5.54 3.76 5.76
N TYR A 90 -5.70 4.77 6.62
CA TYR A 90 -4.59 5.27 7.42
C TYR A 90 -4.11 4.22 8.42
N LYS A 91 -5.02 3.67 9.23
CA LYS A 91 -4.66 2.68 10.26
C LYS A 91 -4.25 1.33 9.67
N GLY A 92 -4.98 0.87 8.64
CA GLY A 92 -4.76 -0.43 8.03
C GLY A 92 -3.54 -0.46 7.13
N PHE A 93 -3.35 0.58 6.31
CA PHE A 93 -2.35 0.61 5.25
C PHE A 93 -1.26 1.66 5.48
N LEU A 94 -1.60 2.94 5.53
CA LEU A 94 -0.62 4.02 5.40
C LEU A 94 0.37 4.05 6.57
N GLN A 95 -0.12 3.92 7.80
CA GLN A 95 0.72 3.97 8.98
C GLN A 95 1.70 2.78 9.04
N PRO A 96 1.28 1.50 8.96
CA PRO A 96 2.23 0.39 8.93
C PRO A 96 3.21 0.45 7.76
N TYR A 97 2.77 0.95 6.60
CA TYR A 97 3.62 1.09 5.44
C TYR A 97 4.70 2.16 5.66
N ASN A 98 4.31 3.32 6.22
CA ASN A 98 5.24 4.39 6.58
C ASN A 98 6.20 3.99 7.70
N ASP A 99 5.77 3.24 8.71
CA ASP A 99 6.65 2.72 9.77
C ASP A 99 7.81 1.89 9.18
N PHE A 100 7.58 1.23 8.05
CA PHE A 100 8.61 0.51 7.31
C PHE A 100 9.40 1.41 6.35
N ALA A 101 8.71 2.19 5.51
CA ALA A 101 9.31 3.01 4.46
C ALA A 101 10.20 4.14 5.01
N PHE A 102 9.90 4.63 6.22
CA PHE A 102 10.66 5.70 6.86
C PHE A 102 12.12 5.31 7.13
N LYS A 103 12.43 4.01 7.25
CA LYS A 103 13.81 3.50 7.35
C LYS A 103 14.66 3.83 6.12
N TYR A 104 14.01 4.17 5.01
CA TYR A 104 14.63 4.55 3.75
C TYR A 104 14.52 6.06 3.46
N ASN A 105 14.10 6.86 4.44
CA ASN A 105 13.77 8.28 4.29
C ASN A 105 12.66 8.51 3.24
N ILE A 106 11.65 7.65 3.21
CA ILE A 106 10.46 7.80 2.38
C ILE A 106 9.23 7.94 3.30
N LEU A 107 8.37 8.91 2.99
CA LEU A 107 7.09 9.12 3.63
C LEU A 107 6.01 9.17 2.55
N PHE A 108 4.96 8.39 2.72
CA PHE A 108 3.79 8.42 1.85
C PHE A 108 2.70 9.27 2.50
N ASP A 109 2.14 10.19 1.72
CA ASP A 109 0.98 10.99 2.07
C ASP A 109 -0.23 10.58 1.23
N MET A 110 -1.41 10.52 1.83
CA MET A 110 -2.62 10.05 1.16
C MET A 110 -3.53 11.22 0.81
N ASP A 111 -3.87 11.33 -0.46
CA ASP A 111 -4.79 12.33 -0.99
C ASP A 111 -6.15 11.69 -1.32
N LEU A 112 -7.18 12.16 -0.61
CA LEU A 112 -8.57 11.75 -0.76
C LEU A 112 -9.45 12.80 -1.47
N THR A 113 -8.89 13.91 -1.97
CA THR A 113 -9.67 15.04 -2.52
C THR A 113 -10.68 14.62 -3.61
N ASN A 114 -10.39 13.57 -4.38
CA ASN A 114 -11.30 13.01 -5.38
C ASN A 114 -11.39 11.47 -5.23
N TYR A 115 -11.75 11.00 -4.04
CA TYR A 115 -11.75 9.57 -3.75
C TYR A 115 -12.84 8.77 -4.47
N ASP A 116 -13.96 9.36 -4.90
CA ASP A 116 -14.99 8.60 -5.64
C ASP A 116 -14.58 8.37 -7.10
N ALA A 117 -14.20 7.13 -7.43
CA ALA A 117 -13.79 6.73 -8.76
C ALA A 117 -14.90 6.92 -9.83
N ASN A 118 -16.18 6.82 -9.43
CA ASN A 118 -17.29 6.99 -10.37
C ASN A 118 -17.40 8.42 -10.87
N SER A 119 -17.11 9.40 -9.98
CA SER A 119 -17.07 10.82 -10.33
C SER A 119 -15.99 11.14 -11.36
N LEU A 120 -14.84 10.46 -11.29
CA LEU A 120 -13.69 10.67 -12.17
C LEU A 120 -13.82 9.95 -13.51
N LEU A 121 -14.30 8.71 -13.49
CA LEU A 121 -14.35 7.86 -14.68
C LEU A 121 -15.64 8.03 -15.49
N ASN A 122 -16.68 8.67 -14.95
CA ASN A 122 -17.98 8.88 -15.60
C ASN A 122 -18.64 7.59 -16.12
N ASN A 123 -18.32 6.44 -15.51
CA ASN A 123 -18.80 5.15 -15.98
C ASN A 123 -19.95 4.64 -15.11
N LYS A 124 -21.18 5.04 -15.45
CA LYS A 124 -22.39 4.68 -14.66
C LYS A 124 -22.79 3.21 -14.78
N PHE A 125 -22.20 2.45 -15.70
CA PHE A 125 -22.52 1.03 -15.90
C PHE A 125 -21.27 0.24 -16.26
N ASP A 126 -20.71 -0.43 -15.26
CA ASP A 126 -19.55 -1.28 -15.44
C ASP A 126 -19.97 -2.76 -15.60
N ARG A 127 -19.64 -3.35 -16.75
CA ARG A 127 -19.89 -4.77 -17.07
C ARG A 127 -18.65 -5.65 -16.95
N SER A 128 -17.55 -5.07 -16.49
CA SER A 128 -16.25 -5.74 -16.45
C SER A 128 -16.28 -6.92 -15.49
N CYS A 129 -17.06 -6.85 -14.41
CA CYS A 129 -17.25 -7.96 -13.48
C CYS A 129 -17.84 -9.20 -14.18
N GLU A 130 -18.70 -9.05 -15.19
CA GLU A 130 -19.44 -10.15 -15.82
C GLU A 130 -18.78 -10.72 -17.08
N ILE A 131 -17.92 -9.96 -17.75
CA ILE A 131 -17.47 -10.27 -19.13
C ILE A 131 -15.94 -10.40 -19.24
N TYR A 132 -15.16 -9.72 -18.40
CA TYR A 132 -13.71 -9.63 -18.51
C TYR A 132 -13.02 -9.83 -17.16
N ASP A 133 -11.69 -9.67 -17.13
CA ASP A 133 -11.00 -9.42 -15.88
C ASP A 133 -11.24 -7.95 -15.47
N PRO A 134 -12.02 -7.69 -14.40
CA PRO A 134 -12.33 -6.33 -13.98
C PRO A 134 -11.09 -5.56 -13.53
N LEU A 135 -10.10 -6.21 -12.93
CA LEU A 135 -8.91 -5.51 -12.44
C LEU A 135 -8.09 -4.96 -13.58
N GLU A 136 -7.75 -5.79 -14.55
CA GLU A 136 -6.94 -5.38 -15.70
C GLU A 136 -7.67 -4.32 -16.54
N GLN A 137 -8.95 -4.55 -16.84
CA GLN A 137 -9.73 -3.63 -17.67
C GLN A 137 -9.94 -2.28 -17.00
N ARG A 138 -10.36 -2.25 -15.73
CA ARG A 138 -10.58 -0.99 -15.01
C ARG A 138 -9.28 -0.25 -14.79
N ASN A 139 -8.19 -0.96 -14.45
CA ASN A 139 -6.89 -0.34 -14.27
C ASN A 139 -6.39 0.31 -15.56
N GLY A 140 -6.53 -0.36 -16.70
CA GLY A 140 -6.16 0.21 -18.00
C GLY A 140 -6.94 1.48 -18.35
N ILE A 141 -8.26 1.47 -18.11
CA ILE A 141 -9.11 2.67 -18.32
C ILE A 141 -8.69 3.80 -17.37
N ALA A 142 -8.53 3.49 -16.09
CA ALA A 142 -8.20 4.46 -15.05
C ALA A 142 -6.82 5.08 -15.28
N TYR A 143 -5.82 4.24 -15.61
CA TYR A 143 -4.48 4.68 -15.98
C TYR A 143 -4.51 5.64 -17.17
N ASN A 144 -5.13 5.23 -18.28
CA ASN A 144 -5.17 6.07 -19.49
C ASN A 144 -5.87 7.40 -19.23
N LYS A 145 -7.00 7.38 -18.52
CA LYS A 145 -7.82 8.59 -18.33
C LYS A 145 -7.26 9.54 -17.28
N GLN A 146 -6.78 9.05 -16.15
CA GLN A 146 -6.33 9.92 -15.06
C GLN A 146 -4.82 10.15 -15.08
N VAL A 147 -4.04 9.08 -15.27
CA VAL A 147 -2.58 9.18 -15.19
C VAL A 147 -2.00 9.75 -16.48
N GLU A 148 -2.40 9.23 -17.63
CA GLU A 148 -1.87 9.68 -18.92
C GLU A 148 -2.56 10.95 -19.42
N GLU A 149 -3.89 10.98 -19.53
CA GLU A 149 -4.61 12.10 -20.13
C GLU A 149 -4.70 13.35 -19.23
N VAL A 150 -5.08 13.18 -17.96
CA VAL A 150 -5.27 14.32 -17.03
C VAL A 150 -3.95 14.80 -16.44
N MET A 151 -3.07 13.88 -16.03
CA MET A 151 -1.79 14.22 -15.40
C MET A 151 -0.59 14.22 -16.36
N GLY A 152 -0.81 13.92 -17.65
CA GLY A 152 0.25 13.98 -18.66
C GLY A 152 1.34 12.93 -18.48
N GLY A 153 1.07 11.82 -17.81
CA GLY A 153 2.04 10.77 -17.49
C GLY A 153 3.06 11.18 -16.40
N ASN A 154 2.87 12.34 -15.77
CA ASN A 154 3.73 12.84 -14.70
C ASN A 154 3.48 12.13 -13.36
N THR A 155 4.35 12.44 -12.39
CA THR A 155 4.45 11.87 -11.04
C THR A 155 3.16 11.58 -10.32
N GLY A 156 3.12 10.43 -9.64
CA GLY A 156 2.08 10.07 -8.70
C GLY A 156 1.82 8.57 -8.70
N VAL A 157 1.33 8.06 -7.58
CA VAL A 157 0.80 6.69 -7.51
C VAL A 157 -0.69 6.78 -7.23
N HIS A 158 -1.48 6.21 -8.14
CA HIS A 158 -2.93 6.11 -8.00
C HIS A 158 -3.29 4.72 -7.51
N ILE A 159 -4.02 4.65 -6.41
CA ILE A 159 -4.54 3.41 -5.85
C ILE A 159 -6.04 3.37 -6.13
N TRP A 160 -6.50 2.34 -6.83
CA TRP A 160 -7.89 2.14 -7.19
C TRP A 160 -8.45 0.93 -6.48
N ILE A 161 -9.49 1.12 -5.67
CA ILE A 161 -10.18 0.04 -4.96
C ILE A 161 -11.51 -0.21 -5.64
N TRP A 162 -11.59 -1.35 -6.30
CA TRP A 162 -12.75 -1.81 -7.04
C TRP A 162 -13.55 -2.81 -6.24
N SER A 163 -14.85 -2.89 -6.49
CA SER A 163 -15.76 -3.90 -5.98
C SER A 163 -16.49 -4.57 -7.14
N CYS A 164 -16.80 -5.85 -6.95
CA CYS A 164 -17.67 -6.63 -7.80
C CYS A 164 -18.68 -7.36 -6.91
N PRO A 165 -19.96 -7.48 -7.31
CA PRO A 165 -20.96 -8.22 -6.54
C PRO A 165 -20.60 -9.69 -6.31
N SER A 166 -19.79 -10.27 -7.20
CA SER A 166 -19.24 -11.61 -7.01
C SER A 166 -17.86 -11.70 -7.65
N ARG A 167 -16.95 -12.44 -7.01
CA ARG A 167 -15.65 -12.76 -7.58
C ARG A 167 -15.86 -13.71 -8.75
N THR A 168 -15.50 -13.28 -9.96
CA THR A 168 -15.68 -14.11 -11.16
C THR A 168 -14.45 -14.95 -11.43
N ARG A 169 -14.63 -16.08 -12.12
CA ARG A 169 -13.53 -16.95 -12.53
C ARG A 169 -12.55 -16.27 -13.51
N MET A 170 -12.90 -15.09 -14.00
CA MET A 170 -12.13 -14.31 -14.96
C MET A 170 -11.12 -13.39 -14.29
N MET A 171 -11.19 -13.19 -12.96
CA MET A 171 -10.17 -12.46 -12.22
C MET A 171 -8.87 -13.26 -12.15
N SER A 172 -7.81 -12.72 -12.76
CA SER A 172 -6.50 -13.36 -12.86
C SER A 172 -5.58 -13.09 -11.67
N GLY A 173 -5.93 -12.14 -10.80
CA GLY A 173 -5.08 -11.72 -9.70
C GLY A 173 -5.81 -11.02 -8.55
N ASN A 174 -5.01 -10.61 -7.58
CA ASN A 174 -5.46 -9.84 -6.41
C ASN A 174 -5.33 -8.33 -6.63
N PHE A 175 -4.37 -7.92 -7.46
CA PHE A 175 -4.16 -6.55 -7.90
C PHE A 175 -3.66 -6.53 -9.36
N SER A 176 -3.72 -5.35 -9.99
CA SER A 176 -3.18 -5.06 -11.32
C SER A 176 -2.36 -3.78 -11.26
N ILE A 177 -1.25 -3.73 -11.99
CA ILE A 177 -0.37 -2.55 -12.07
C ILE A 177 -0.31 -2.10 -13.52
N ALA A 178 -0.53 -0.80 -13.74
CA ALA A 178 -0.34 -0.14 -15.02
C ALA A 178 0.68 0.98 -14.83
N SER A 179 1.69 1.02 -15.70
CA SER A 179 2.76 2.01 -15.65
C SER A 179 3.40 2.18 -17.03
N ASN A 180 3.91 3.38 -17.29
CA ASN A 180 4.79 3.64 -18.42
C ASN A 180 6.24 3.41 -17.96
N PRO A 181 7.02 2.53 -18.62
CA PRO A 181 8.42 2.27 -18.27
C PRO A 181 9.30 3.52 -18.28
N ASN A 182 8.93 4.52 -19.09
CA ASN A 182 9.66 5.78 -19.22
C ASN A 182 8.98 6.94 -18.45
N GLY A 183 7.88 6.67 -17.74
CA GLY A 183 7.11 7.65 -17.00
C GLY A 183 7.09 7.38 -15.50
N CYS A 184 6.54 8.33 -14.74
CA CYS A 184 6.51 8.29 -13.29
C CYS A 184 5.14 8.01 -12.70
N GLY A 185 4.09 8.17 -13.50
CA GLY A 185 2.75 7.73 -13.15
C GLY A 185 2.67 6.22 -12.93
N ARG A 186 2.05 5.82 -11.81
CA ARG A 186 1.73 4.43 -11.48
C ARG A 186 0.26 4.33 -11.17
N SER A 187 -0.39 3.27 -11.64
CA SER A 187 -1.76 2.92 -11.26
C SER A 187 -1.80 1.51 -10.73
N VAL A 188 -2.26 1.37 -9.48
CA VAL A 188 -2.40 0.10 -8.77
C VAL A 188 -3.89 -0.10 -8.53
N SER A 189 -4.47 -1.12 -9.13
CA SER A 189 -5.87 -1.50 -8.91
C SER A 189 -5.95 -2.74 -8.04
N VAL A 190 -6.80 -2.71 -7.02
CA VAL A 190 -7.09 -3.84 -6.12
C VAL A 190 -8.58 -4.12 -6.11
N MET A 191 -8.95 -5.37 -5.82
CA MET A 191 -10.35 -5.72 -5.60
C MET A 191 -10.64 -5.77 -4.11
N TRP A 192 -11.79 -5.23 -3.71
CA TRP A 192 -12.34 -5.37 -2.40
C TRP A 192 -12.63 -6.85 -2.11
N ASP A 193 -11.92 -7.41 -1.13
CA ASP A 193 -11.99 -8.82 -0.71
C ASP A 193 -11.99 -8.90 0.82
N GLY A 194 -12.73 -7.97 1.45
CA GLY A 194 -12.73 -7.79 2.90
C GLY A 194 -11.55 -6.94 3.40
N THR A 195 -11.68 -6.50 4.64
CA THR A 195 -10.84 -5.45 5.23
C THR A 195 -9.35 -5.79 5.19
N GLU A 196 -8.95 -6.94 5.71
CA GLU A 196 -7.54 -7.32 5.85
C GLU A 196 -6.89 -7.61 4.49
N LYS A 197 -7.53 -8.44 3.65
CA LYS A 197 -6.96 -8.83 2.36
C LYS A 197 -6.80 -7.65 1.40
N THR A 198 -7.75 -6.72 1.40
CA THR A 198 -7.63 -5.55 0.54
C THR A 198 -6.44 -4.68 0.96
N ILE A 199 -6.19 -4.51 2.25
CA ILE A 199 -4.97 -3.83 2.74
C ILE A 199 -3.72 -4.57 2.28
N ASP A 200 -3.68 -5.91 2.39
CA ASP A 200 -2.55 -6.71 1.93
C ASP A 200 -2.27 -6.49 0.44
N TYR A 201 -3.32 -6.50 -0.40
CA TYR A 201 -3.20 -6.29 -1.83
C TYR A 201 -2.73 -4.88 -2.17
N ILE A 202 -3.12 -3.86 -1.38
CA ILE A 202 -2.64 -2.48 -1.54
C ILE A 202 -1.15 -2.42 -1.24
N MET A 203 -0.70 -2.98 -0.11
CA MET A 203 0.73 -2.96 0.26
C MET A 203 1.59 -3.70 -0.77
N GLU A 204 1.13 -4.87 -1.22
CA GLU A 204 1.83 -5.68 -2.22
C GLU A 204 1.89 -4.96 -3.57
N GLY A 205 0.74 -4.49 -4.07
CA GLY A 205 0.63 -3.81 -5.35
C GLY A 205 1.36 -2.47 -5.40
N LEU A 206 1.28 -1.67 -4.33
CA LEU A 206 2.03 -0.43 -4.21
C LEU A 206 3.52 -0.72 -4.30
N THR A 207 4.02 -1.64 -3.46
CA THR A 207 5.45 -1.94 -3.41
C THR A 207 5.97 -2.47 -4.73
N GLU A 208 5.24 -3.36 -5.40
CA GLU A 208 5.61 -3.86 -6.72
C GLU A 208 5.61 -2.72 -7.76
N ALA A 209 4.66 -1.80 -7.71
CA ALA A 209 4.58 -0.68 -8.65
C ALA A 209 5.74 0.32 -8.51
N ILE A 210 6.25 0.54 -7.29
CA ILE A 210 7.34 1.48 -7.03
C ILE A 210 8.72 0.83 -7.10
N SER A 211 8.89 -0.40 -6.62
CA SER A 211 10.19 -1.09 -6.59
C SER A 211 10.47 -1.93 -7.84
N GLY A 212 9.42 -2.35 -8.56
CA GLY A 212 9.48 -3.35 -9.61
C GLY A 212 9.64 -4.79 -9.09
N GLU A 213 9.65 -5.00 -7.78
CA GLU A 213 9.88 -6.31 -7.15
C GLU A 213 8.60 -6.92 -6.61
N LYS A 214 8.43 -8.21 -6.88
CA LYS A 214 7.24 -8.96 -6.47
C LYS A 214 7.35 -9.45 -5.03
N ALA A 215 6.21 -9.56 -4.36
CA ALA A 215 6.05 -10.27 -3.09
C ALA A 215 6.94 -9.76 -1.93
N ILE A 216 7.32 -8.47 -1.92
CA ILE A 216 8.02 -7.86 -0.77
C ILE A 216 7.13 -7.84 0.48
N PHE A 217 5.88 -7.39 0.34
CA PHE A 217 4.84 -7.43 1.38
C PHE A 217 3.83 -8.54 1.08
N SER A 218 4.24 -9.80 1.21
CA SER A 218 3.35 -10.94 0.92
C SER A 218 2.48 -11.28 2.13
N ASN A 219 1.15 -11.29 1.93
CA ASN A 219 0.13 -11.57 2.96
C ASN A 219 0.20 -10.60 4.15
N GLY A 220 0.37 -9.30 3.90
CA GLY A 220 0.34 -8.26 4.93
C GLY A 220 1.51 -8.26 5.89
N LYS A 221 2.52 -9.11 5.66
CA LYS A 221 3.68 -9.22 6.53
C LYS A 221 4.76 -8.24 6.12
N ALA A 222 5.38 -7.61 7.11
CA ALA A 222 6.57 -6.81 6.91
C ALA A 222 7.67 -7.65 6.21
N PRO A 223 8.49 -7.03 5.35
CA PRO A 223 9.55 -7.71 4.63
C PRO A 223 10.52 -8.43 5.57
N THR A 224 10.93 -9.63 5.19
CA THR A 224 12.07 -10.33 5.82
C THR A 224 13.37 -9.56 5.61
N SER A 225 14.44 -9.93 6.33
CA SER A 225 15.78 -9.35 6.14
C SER A 225 16.25 -9.40 4.67
N ASP A 226 15.88 -10.46 3.95
CA ASP A 226 16.30 -10.66 2.56
C ASP A 226 15.45 -9.81 1.60
N GLN A 227 14.17 -9.60 1.92
CA GLN A 227 13.25 -8.73 1.17
C GLN A 227 13.47 -7.24 1.46
N THR A 228 14.18 -6.93 2.54
CA THR A 228 14.55 -5.57 2.92
C THR A 228 15.41 -4.92 1.84
N MET A 229 16.41 -5.64 1.32
CA MET A 229 17.21 -5.19 0.17
C MET A 229 16.38 -5.00 -1.12
N ALA A 230 15.31 -5.77 -1.30
CA ALA A 230 14.44 -5.59 -2.47
C ALA A 230 13.65 -4.28 -2.37
N PHE A 231 13.25 -3.87 -1.17
CA PHE A 231 12.58 -2.59 -0.95
C PHE A 231 13.48 -1.38 -1.21
N SER A 232 14.82 -1.49 -1.06
CA SER A 232 15.70 -0.36 -1.39
C SER A 232 15.65 0.04 -2.88
N LYS A 233 15.09 -0.81 -3.76
CA LYS A 233 14.83 -0.44 -5.17
C LYS A 233 13.77 0.66 -5.33
N THR A 234 12.94 0.88 -4.30
CA THR A 234 12.06 2.05 -4.23
C THR A 234 12.84 3.36 -4.30
N CYS A 235 14.11 3.39 -3.85
CA CYS A 235 14.99 4.54 -3.96
C CYS A 235 15.16 5.01 -5.41
N SER A 236 15.23 4.08 -6.37
CA SER A 236 15.35 4.42 -7.79
C SER A 236 14.11 5.15 -8.31
N TYR A 237 12.92 4.73 -7.87
CA TYR A 237 11.68 5.41 -8.22
C TYR A 237 11.62 6.79 -7.58
N VAL A 238 11.85 6.92 -6.27
CA VAL A 238 11.77 8.23 -5.61
C VAL A 238 12.82 9.22 -6.15
N TYR A 239 14.05 8.77 -6.44
CA TYR A 239 15.08 9.63 -7.04
C TYR A 239 14.74 10.05 -8.48
N GLY A 240 14.28 9.10 -9.30
CA GLY A 240 14.03 9.33 -10.72
C GLY A 240 12.71 10.05 -11.00
N CYS A 241 11.74 9.90 -10.10
CA CYS A 241 10.40 10.40 -10.31
C CYS A 241 10.02 11.56 -9.41
N ILE A 242 10.45 11.63 -8.16
CA ILE A 242 9.99 12.66 -7.24
C ILE A 242 10.90 13.89 -7.35
N PRO A 243 10.41 15.03 -7.87
CA PRO A 243 11.23 16.23 -8.01
C PRO A 243 11.64 16.73 -6.63
N VAL A 244 12.93 17.01 -6.47
CA VAL A 244 13.51 17.52 -5.21
C VAL A 244 13.34 19.03 -5.16
N ASN A 245 12.26 19.51 -4.53
CA ASN A 245 12.15 20.90 -4.08
C ASN A 245 12.43 20.96 -2.58
N ASP A 246 13.48 21.70 -2.19
CA ASP A 246 13.85 21.89 -0.78
C ASP A 246 12.68 22.54 0.00
N SER A 247 12.15 21.88 1.04
CA SER A 247 11.33 22.58 2.04
C SER A 247 12.19 23.09 3.20
N ILE A 248 11.74 24.20 3.79
CA ILE A 248 12.36 24.90 4.92
C ILE A 248 12.45 24.02 6.19
N ASN A 249 11.75 22.88 6.24
CA ASN A 249 11.71 21.95 7.37
C ASN A 249 12.35 20.57 7.08
N GLY A 250 13.18 20.45 6.03
CA GLY A 250 13.84 19.18 5.66
C GLY A 250 12.93 18.17 4.94
N LYS A 251 11.66 18.51 4.72
CA LYS A 251 10.75 17.78 3.83
C LYS A 251 10.99 18.18 2.36
N VAL A 252 10.66 17.34 1.40
CA VAL A 252 10.58 17.73 -0.01
C VAL A 252 9.10 17.91 -0.35
N ASN A 253 8.66 19.13 -0.65
CA ASN A 253 7.24 19.43 -0.90
C ASN A 253 6.93 19.52 -2.40
N PHE A 254 5.78 19.01 -2.80
CA PHE A 254 5.23 19.16 -4.15
C PHE A 254 4.63 20.55 -4.38
N GLU A 255 5.04 21.19 -5.47
CA GLU A 255 4.17 22.10 -6.22
C GLU A 255 3.85 21.42 -7.56
N PRO A 256 2.60 21.51 -8.06
CA PRO A 256 2.30 21.11 -9.43
C PRO A 256 3.20 21.91 -10.39
N LEU A 257 3.75 21.24 -11.40
CA LEU A 257 4.42 21.93 -12.50
C LEU A 257 3.34 22.68 -13.30
N ASP A 258 3.41 24.02 -13.27
CA ASP A 258 2.61 24.91 -14.13
C ASP A 258 2.83 24.65 -15.63
#